data_AF-A0A3C0C4N3-F1
#
_entry.id   AF-A0A3C0C4N3-F1
#
_cell.length_a   1.000
_cell.length_b   1.000
_cell.length_c   1.000
_cell.angle_alpha   90.00
_cell.angle_beta   90.00
_cell.angle_gamma   90.00
#
_symmetry.space_group_name_H-M   'P 1'
#
loop_
_entity.id
_entity.type
_entity.pdbx_description
1 polymer ?
#
loop_
_entity_poly.entity_id
_entity_poly.type
_entity_poly.pdbx_seq_one_letter_code
_entity_poly.pdbx_strand_id
1 'polypeptide(L)' 'MAKKIRIKLKAFDHRVLDASATQIAETAERTGARVSGPVPLPTEIKKFDILMSPHVDKDAR' A
#
# COMPACT_ATOMS: atom_id res chain seq x y z
N MET A 1 2.91 -4.62 -30.46
CA MET A 1 2.39 -3.97 -29.24
C MET A 1 2.74 -4.83 -28.04
N ALA A 2 3.55 -4.34 -27.10
CA ALA A 2 3.95 -5.13 -25.92
C ALA A 2 2.88 -4.99 -24.82
N LYS A 3 2.32 -6.11 -24.36
CA LYS A 3 1.42 -6.15 -23.19
C LYS A 3 2.21 -5.79 -21.94
N LYS A 4 1.98 -4.59 -21.37
CA LYS A 4 2.56 -4.13 -20.10
C LYS A 4 1.52 -4.25 -18.99
N ILE A 5 1.80 -5.06 -17.98
CA ILE A 5 0.96 -5.20 -16.78
C ILE A 5 1.48 -4.20 -15.75
N ARG A 6 0.59 -3.44 -15.09
CA ARG A 6 0.93 -2.54 -13.98
C ARG A 6 0.20 -3.01 -12.73
N ILE A 7 0.95 -3.32 -11.69
CA ILE A 7 0.42 -3.80 -10.41
C ILE A 7 0.56 -2.66 -9.40
N LYS A 8 -0.52 -2.33 -8.69
CA LYS A 8 -0.49 -1.42 -7.54
C LYS A 8 -0.77 -2.22 -6.28
N LEU A 9 0.19 -2.26 -5.37
CA LEU A 9 0.04 -2.90 -4.06
C LEU A 9 -0.39 -1.82 -3.04
N LYS A 10 -1.41 -2.11 -2.26
CA LYS A 10 -1.88 -1.26 -1.15
C LYS A 10 -2.02 -2.13 0.10
N ALA A 11 -1.43 -1.71 1.20
CA ALA A 11 -1.56 -2.34 2.50
C ALA A 11 -1.50 -1.28 3.60
N PHE A 12 -2.00 -1.62 4.79
CA PHE A 12 -1.90 -0.76 5.98
C PHE A 12 -0.56 -0.92 6.71
N ASP A 13 0.04 -2.12 6.66
CA ASP A 13 1.36 -2.39 7.21
C ASP A 13 2.42 -2.45 6.09
N HIS A 14 3.48 -1.66 6.24
CA HIS A 14 4.60 -1.61 5.31
C HIS A 14 5.39 -2.93 5.26
N ARG A 15 5.51 -3.67 6.38
CA ARG A 15 6.34 -4.89 6.43
C ARG A 15 5.82 -5.97 5.50
N VAL A 16 4.50 -6.16 5.50
CA VAL A 16 3.81 -7.14 4.65
C VAL A 16 3.86 -6.70 3.19
N LEU A 17 3.75 -5.39 2.94
CA LEU A 17 3.83 -4.81 1.61
C LEU A 17 5.20 -5.06 0.97
N ASP A 18 6.27 -4.78 1.71
CA ASP A 18 7.65 -4.93 1.24
C ASP A 18 8.00 -6.40 0.99
N ALA A 19 7.63 -7.30 1.91
CA ALA A 19 7.84 -8.74 1.74
C ALA A 19 7.11 -9.28 0.50
N SER A 20 5.86 -8.87 0.29
CA SER A 20 5.06 -9.28 -0.87
C SER A 20 5.60 -8.70 -2.18
N ALA A 21 6.03 -7.44 -2.17
CA ALA A 21 6.60 -6.77 -3.34
C ALA A 21 7.89 -7.47 -3.81
N THR A 22 8.78 -7.81 -2.88
CA THR A 22 10.01 -8.56 -3.17
C THR A 22 9.69 -9.95 -3.73
N GLN A 23 8.78 -10.70 -3.08
CA GLN A 23 8.41 -12.03 -3.54
C GLN A 23 7.81 -12.02 -4.97
N ILE A 24 6.97 -11.04 -5.28
CA ILE A 24 6.38 -10.88 -6.62
C ILE A 24 7.46 -10.52 -7.65
N ALA A 25 8.38 -9.61 -7.30
CA ALA A 25 9.47 -9.21 -8.18
C ALA A 25 10.39 -10.40 -8.50
N GLU A 26 10.82 -11.16 -7.50
CA GLU A 26 11.66 -12.36 -7.66
C GLU A 26 10.96 -13.42 -8.53
N THR A 27 9.66 -13.63 -8.32
CA THR A 27 8.88 -14.60 -9.11
C THR A 27 8.74 -14.16 -10.58
N ALA A 28 8.53 -12.86 -10.82
CA ALA A 28 8.45 -12.30 -12.16
C ALA A 28 9.81 -12.36 -12.89
N GLU A 29 10.91 -12.14 -12.18
CA GLU A 29 12.26 -12.29 -12.73
C GLU A 29 12.57 -13.76 -13.06
N ARG A 30 12.22 -14.71 -12.19
CA ARG A 30 12.39 -16.15 -12.44
C ARG A 30 11.62 -16.66 -13.66
N THR A 31 10.47 -16.04 -13.96
CA THR A 31 9.67 -16.37 -15.14
C THR A 31 10.14 -15.69 -16.42
N GLY A 32 11.22 -14.89 -16.36
CA GLY A 32 11.82 -14.21 -17.52
C GLY A 32 11.10 -12.93 -17.94
N ALA A 33 10.21 -12.38 -17.11
CA ALA A 33 9.56 -11.10 -17.38
C ALA A 33 10.50 -9.93 -17.03
N ARG A 34 10.47 -8.87 -17.85
CA ARG A 34 11.24 -7.65 -17.60
C ARG A 34 10.51 -6.80 -16.55
N VAL A 35 11.05 -6.76 -15.33
CA VAL A 35 10.43 -6.07 -14.18
C VAL A 35 10.96 -4.63 -14.09
N SER A 36 10.03 -3.69 -13.92
CA SER A 36 10.35 -2.38 -13.36
C SER A 36 10.17 -2.55 -11.86
N GLY A 37 11.24 -2.43 -11.08
CA GLY A 37 11.26 -2.72 -9.64
C GLY A 37 10.18 -1.99 -8.84
N PRO A 38 10.00 -2.35 -7.54
CA PRO A 38 8.99 -1.73 -6.70
C PRO A 38 9.24 -0.22 -6.59
N VAL A 39 8.32 0.58 -7.15
CA VAL A 39 8.38 2.05 -7.05
C VAL A 39 7.46 2.47 -5.90
N PRO A 40 8.01 3.01 -4.80
CA PRO A 40 7.20 3.48 -3.69
C PRO A 40 6.40 4.71 -4.12
N LEU A 41 5.10 4.70 -3.80
CA LEU A 41 4.22 5.84 -3.97
C LEU A 41 3.96 6.49 -2.59
N PRO A 42 3.67 7.79 -2.53
CA PRO A 42 3.30 8.44 -1.28
C PRO A 42 2.14 7.74 -0.58
N THR A 43 2.20 7.64 0.75
CA THR A 43 1.15 7.03 1.56
C THR A 43 -0.05 7.97 1.67
N GLU A 44 -1.24 7.47 1.34
CA GLU A 44 -2.50 8.18 1.55
C GLU A 44 -2.87 8.10 3.05
N ILE A 45 -2.74 9.21 3.78
CA ILE A 45 -3.11 9.29 5.20
C ILE A 45 -4.49 9.93 5.31
N LYS A 46 -5.47 9.18 5.82
CA LYS A 46 -6.81 9.70 6.14
C LYS A 46 -6.92 9.89 7.65
N LYS A 47 -7.20 11.13 8.07
CA LYS A 47 -7.44 11.50 9.47
C LYS A 47 -8.93 11.75 9.65
N PHE A 48 -9.50 11.26 10.74
CA PHE A 48 -10.89 11.44 11.10
C PHE A 48 -10.95 11.88 12.55
N ASP A 49 -11.65 12.98 12.81
CA ASP A 49 -11.93 13.46 14.16
C ASP A 49 -13.30 12.93 14.56
N ILE A 50 -13.39 12.19 15.67
CA ILE A 50 -14.63 11.57 16.17
C ILE A 50 -14.87 12.08 17.58
N LEU A 51 -16.12 12.43 17.91
CA LEU A 51 -16.49 12.73 19.29
C LEU A 51 -16.41 11.46 20.13
N MET A 52 -15.64 11.48 21.23
CA MET A 52 -15.55 10.33 22.13
C MET A 52 -16.85 10.08 22.92
N SER A 53 -17.53 11.15 23.34
CA SER A 53 -18.75 11.05 24.15
C SER A 53 -20.02 11.20 23.30
N PRO A 54 -21.07 10.39 23.55
CA PRO A 54 -22.38 10.59 22.94
C PRO A 54 -23.14 11.82 23.51
N HIS A 55 -22.73 12.39 24.65
CA HIS A 55 -23.40 13.56 25.25
C HIS A 55 -22.43 14.52 25.95
N VAL A 56 -22.64 15.83 25.72
CA VAL A 56 -22.05 17.00 26.42
C VAL A 56 -20.55 17.21 26.30
N ASP A 57 -19.72 16.17 26.20
CA ASP A 57 -18.26 16.34 26.10
C ASP A 57 -17.80 16.52 24.66
N LYS A 58 -17.67 17.79 24.25
CA LYS A 58 -17.22 18.21 22.91
C LYS A 58 -15.72 18.48 22.85
N ASP A 59 -15.00 18.47 23.97
CA ASP A 59 -13.56 18.79 24.00
C ASP A 59 -12.71 17.52 24.07
N ALA A 60 -13.31 16.37 24.35
CA ALA A 60 -12.75 15.04 24.14
C ALA A 60 -12.69 14.65 22.64
N ARG A 61 -11.98 15.43 21.82
CA ARG A 61 -11.69 15.15 20.39
C ARG A 61 -10.23 14.76 20.18
#